data_AF-A0A6I5CTD6-F1
#
_entry.id   AF-A0A6I5CTD6-F1
#
_cell.length_a   1.000
_cell.length_b   1.000
_cell.length_c   1.000
_cell.angle_alpha   90.00
_cell.angle_beta   90.00
_cell.angle_gamma   90.00
#
_symmetry.space_group_name_H-M   'P 1'
#
loop_
_entity.id
_entity.type
_entity.pdbx_description
1 polymer ?
#
loop_
_entity_poly.entity_id
_entity_poly.type
_entity_poly.pdbx_seq_one_letter_code
_entity_poly.pdbx_strand_id
1 'polypeptide(L)'
;LTLADWTAYDHRHNEANGEGGQDGIPDEDSWNCGHEGPTDDPRVLALRDRLATTALLLLGASQGVPMLLAGDEFGRTQHGNNNAYSQDTPQGWVDWTRRAEDRGRELFTRRCLAFRRAHPVLRRPDHPDGRTPQGHPYP
;
A
#
# COMPACT_ATOMS: atom_id res chain seq x y z
N LEU A 1 3.01 -6.50 3.09
CA LEU A 1 2.56 -5.50 4.10
C LEU A 1 1.38 -4.68 3.56
N THR A 2 0.66 -3.93 4.41
CA THR A 2 -0.22 -2.82 3.97
C THR A 2 0.62 -1.62 3.53
N LEU A 3 0.02 -0.63 2.82
CA LEU A 3 0.76 0.56 2.43
C LEU A 3 1.23 1.39 3.64
N ALA A 4 0.41 1.46 4.71
CA ALA A 4 0.82 2.17 5.91
C ALA A 4 2.01 1.46 6.58
N ASP A 5 1.95 0.13 6.68
CA ASP A 5 3.00 -0.67 7.32
C ASP A 5 4.30 -0.67 6.51
N TRP A 6 4.21 -0.63 5.17
CA TRP A 6 5.39 -0.54 4.29
C TRP A 6 6.26 0.70 4.59
N THR A 7 5.65 1.79 5.07
CA THR A 7 6.38 2.99 5.49
C THR A 7 6.73 3.03 6.99
N ALA A 8 6.31 2.03 7.75
CA ALA A 8 6.39 2.04 9.21
C ALA A 8 7.20 0.89 9.82
N TYR A 9 7.50 -0.17 9.07
CA TYR A 9 8.18 -1.35 9.59
C TYR A 9 9.28 -1.82 8.64
N ASP A 10 10.48 -2.05 9.15
CA ASP A 10 11.61 -2.65 8.41
C ASP A 10 11.59 -4.19 8.50
N HIS A 11 10.94 -4.73 9.53
CA HIS A 11 10.88 -6.17 9.76
C HIS A 11 9.43 -6.62 9.98
N ARG A 12 9.16 -7.90 9.71
CA ARG A 12 7.85 -8.50 9.96
C ARG A 12 7.60 -8.68 11.46
N HIS A 13 6.37 -8.44 11.90
CA HIS A 13 5.88 -8.63 13.28
C HIS A 13 4.72 -9.63 13.26
N ASN A 14 5.04 -10.90 12.96
CA ASN A 14 4.07 -11.98 12.75
C ASN A 14 3.83 -12.84 14.01
N GLU A 15 4.30 -12.42 15.18
CA GLU A 15 4.25 -13.19 16.43
C GLU A 15 2.83 -13.65 16.79
N ALA A 16 1.83 -12.82 16.46
CA ALA A 16 0.41 -13.11 16.66
C ALA A 16 -0.08 -14.36 15.92
N ASN A 17 0.64 -14.81 14.87
CA ASN A 17 0.27 -15.99 14.08
C ASN A 17 0.59 -17.31 14.80
N GLY A 18 1.39 -17.28 15.87
CA GLY A 18 1.73 -18.46 16.66
C GLY A 18 2.85 -19.35 16.10
N GLU A 19 3.50 -18.93 15.01
CA GLU A 19 4.60 -19.66 14.34
C GLU A 19 5.99 -19.10 14.72
N GLY A 20 6.08 -18.38 15.85
CA GLY A 20 7.33 -17.78 16.32
C GLY A 20 7.91 -16.71 15.39
N GLY A 21 7.08 -16.05 14.57
CA GLY A 21 7.50 -15.02 13.63
C GLY A 21 8.30 -15.53 12.43
N GLN A 22 8.25 -16.84 12.16
CA GLN A 22 8.99 -17.48 11.07
C GLN A 22 8.25 -17.46 9.72
N ASP A 23 6.93 -17.25 9.76
CA ASP A 23 6.08 -17.17 8.58
C ASP A 23 6.16 -15.79 7.91
N GLY A 24 5.66 -15.70 6.68
CA GLY A 24 5.70 -14.47 5.88
C GLY A 24 7.03 -14.23 5.15
N ILE A 25 7.06 -13.18 4.32
CA ILE A 25 8.24 -12.82 3.54
C ILE A 25 9.28 -12.16 4.48
N PRO A 26 10.56 -12.57 4.48
CA PRO A 26 11.60 -11.93 5.32
C PRO A 26 11.99 -10.53 4.90
N ASP A 27 11.97 -10.24 3.61
CA ASP A 27 12.42 -8.98 3.03
C ASP A 27 11.29 -8.39 2.17
N GLU A 28 10.69 -7.29 2.64
CA GLU A 28 9.52 -6.66 2.02
C GLU A 28 9.88 -5.39 1.23
N ASP A 29 11.18 -5.08 1.07
CA ASP A 29 11.65 -3.81 0.51
C ASP A 29 10.94 -2.60 1.16
N SER A 30 10.65 -2.70 2.46
CA SER A 30 9.98 -1.69 3.26
C SER A 30 10.97 -0.74 3.92
N TRP A 31 10.48 0.42 4.36
CA TRP A 31 11.29 1.37 5.11
C TRP A 31 10.47 2.07 6.18
N ASN A 32 10.84 1.90 7.44
CA ASN A 32 10.16 2.45 8.61
C ASN A 32 10.27 3.98 8.77
N CYS A 33 10.97 4.65 7.84
CA CYS A 33 11.19 6.09 7.81
C CYS A 33 12.00 6.63 9.01
N GLY A 34 12.82 5.77 9.64
CA GLY A 34 13.70 6.11 10.75
C GLY A 34 13.15 5.77 12.14
N HIS A 35 11.98 5.14 12.23
CA HIS A 35 11.40 4.68 13.50
C HIS A 35 10.55 3.44 13.27
N GLU A 36 10.78 2.35 14.00
CA GLU A 36 9.97 1.13 13.84
C GLU A 36 8.60 1.28 14.51
N GLY A 37 7.52 1.09 13.74
CA GLY A 37 6.14 1.10 14.23
C GLY A 37 5.56 2.49 14.54
N PRO A 38 4.54 2.57 15.42
CA PRO A 38 3.87 3.82 15.80
C PRO A 38 4.83 4.85 16.40
N THR A 39 4.65 6.12 16.05
CA THR A 39 5.49 7.21 16.56
C THR A 39 4.73 8.53 16.57
N ASP A 40 5.11 9.42 17.48
CA ASP A 40 4.61 10.80 17.56
C ASP A 40 5.55 11.82 16.90
N ASP A 41 6.69 11.39 16.34
CA ASP A 41 7.62 12.30 15.66
C ASP A 41 6.97 12.87 14.39
N PRO A 42 6.69 14.19 14.34
CA PRO A 42 6.00 14.80 13.20
C PRO A 42 6.82 14.72 11.91
N ARG A 43 8.15 14.61 11.97
CA ARG A 43 9.01 14.48 10.79
C ARG A 43 8.87 13.10 10.16
N VAL A 44 8.85 12.05 10.97
CA VAL A 44 8.65 10.67 10.51
C VAL A 44 7.24 10.53 9.94
N LEU A 45 6.22 11.02 10.65
CA LEU A 45 4.82 10.96 10.18
C LEU A 45 4.63 11.69 8.84
N ALA A 46 5.23 12.87 8.67
CA ALA A 46 5.17 13.60 7.40
C ALA A 46 5.87 12.85 6.25
N LEU A 47 7.01 12.21 6.53
CA LEU A 47 7.73 11.40 5.54
C LEU A 47 6.91 10.17 5.12
N ARG A 48 6.32 9.44 6.08
CA ARG A 48 5.44 8.31 5.81
C ARG A 48 4.26 8.68 4.94
N ASP A 49 3.59 9.80 5.24
CA ASP A 49 2.46 10.26 4.44
C ASP A 49 2.87 10.65 3.02
N ARG A 50 4.04 11.29 2.86
CA ARG A 50 4.61 11.61 1.55
C ARG A 50 4.93 10.35 0.74
N LEU A 51 5.50 9.31 1.35
CA LEU A 51 5.81 8.06 0.65
C LEU A 51 4.54 7.30 0.28
N ALA A 52 3.56 7.21 1.19
CA ALA A 52 2.28 6.56 0.91
C ALA A 52 1.52 7.24 -0.24
N THR A 53 1.44 8.57 -0.23
CA THR A 53 0.82 9.33 -1.33
C THR A 53 1.61 9.23 -2.64
N THR A 54 2.94 9.17 -2.57
CA THR A 54 3.78 8.92 -3.77
C THR A 54 3.49 7.54 -4.36
N ALA A 55 3.40 6.49 -3.54
CA ALA A 55 3.06 5.15 -4.00
C ALA A 55 1.67 5.08 -4.65
N LEU A 56 0.67 5.74 -4.05
CA LEU A 56 -0.68 5.85 -4.62
C LEU A 56 -0.69 6.58 -5.97
N LEU A 57 0.11 7.64 -6.11
CA LEU A 57 0.28 8.35 -7.37
C LEU A 57 0.93 7.46 -8.43
N LEU A 58 2.00 6.75 -8.07
CA LEU A 58 2.68 5.82 -8.97
C LEU A 58 1.73 4.72 -9.44
N LEU A 59 0.95 4.13 -8.52
CA LEU A 59 -0.08 3.14 -8.86
C LEU A 59 -1.13 3.72 -9.81
N GLY A 60 -1.64 4.93 -9.53
CA GLY A 60 -2.66 5.59 -10.35
C GLY A 60 -2.16 6.03 -11.73
N ALA A 61 -0.88 6.38 -11.86
CA ALA A 61 -0.27 6.94 -13.07
C ALA A 61 0.54 5.94 -13.91
N SER A 62 0.80 4.73 -13.42
CA SER A 62 1.49 3.69 -14.20
C SER A 62 0.60 3.10 -15.31
N GLN A 63 1.21 2.54 -16.35
CA GLN A 63 0.48 1.74 -17.35
C GLN A 63 -0.01 0.41 -16.73
N GLY A 64 -0.96 -0.24 -17.39
CA GLY A 64 -1.54 -1.51 -16.94
C GLY A 64 -2.85 -1.36 -16.16
N VAL A 65 -3.18 -2.34 -15.32
CA VAL A 65 -4.40 -2.33 -14.50
C VAL A 65 -4.03 -2.21 -13.03
N PRO A 66 -4.26 -1.06 -12.36
CA PRO A 66 -3.89 -0.90 -10.96
C PRO A 66 -4.81 -1.73 -10.07
N MET A 67 -4.24 -2.35 -9.06
CA MET A 67 -4.96 -3.00 -7.97
C MET A 67 -4.62 -2.28 -6.67
N LEU A 68 -5.65 -1.84 -5.94
CA LEU A 68 -5.51 -1.17 -4.66
C LEU A 68 -5.96 -2.13 -3.56
N LEU A 69 -5.11 -2.33 -2.54
CA LEU A 69 -5.45 -3.15 -1.39
C LEU A 69 -6.46 -2.40 -0.51
N ALA A 70 -7.51 -3.11 -0.07
CA ALA A 70 -8.59 -2.52 0.69
C ALA A 70 -8.09 -1.90 2.01
N GLY A 71 -8.37 -0.61 2.19
CA GLY A 71 -8.03 0.18 3.36
C GLY A 71 -6.73 0.99 3.22
N ASP A 72 -5.91 0.74 2.20
CA ASP A 72 -4.70 1.56 1.97
C ASP A 72 -5.04 3.03 1.68
N GLU A 73 -6.22 3.29 1.10
CA GLU A 73 -6.71 4.62 0.80
C GLU A 73 -6.91 5.50 2.04
N PHE A 74 -7.08 4.91 3.23
CA PHE A 74 -7.18 5.64 4.50
C PHE A 74 -6.17 5.13 5.55
N GLY A 75 -5.15 4.38 5.11
CA GLY A 75 -4.04 3.96 5.96
C GLY A 75 -4.37 2.82 6.94
N ARG A 76 -5.04 1.77 6.47
CA ARG A 76 -5.12 0.48 7.18
C ARG A 76 -3.72 -0.01 7.57
N THR A 77 -3.63 -0.65 8.72
CA THR A 77 -2.42 -1.24 9.28
C THR A 77 -2.75 -2.64 9.80
N GLN A 78 -1.78 -3.54 9.72
CA GLN A 78 -1.78 -4.85 10.38
C GLN A 78 -0.66 -4.91 11.43
N HIS A 79 -0.19 -3.75 11.88
CA HIS A 79 0.85 -3.58 12.90
C HIS A 79 2.17 -4.28 12.55
N GLY A 80 2.57 -4.24 11.27
CA GLY A 80 3.80 -4.87 10.80
C GLY A 80 3.67 -6.38 10.53
N ASN A 81 2.50 -6.97 10.74
CA ASN A 81 2.24 -8.35 10.34
C ASN A 81 2.02 -8.41 8.82
N ASN A 82 2.97 -9.00 8.09
CA ASN A 82 2.90 -9.10 6.63
C ASN A 82 2.19 -10.37 6.15
N ASN A 83 1.73 -11.22 7.07
CA ASN A 83 1.10 -12.50 6.78
C ASN A 83 -0.07 -12.75 7.73
N ALA A 84 -1.01 -11.82 7.85
CA ALA A 84 -2.11 -11.89 8.81
C ALA A 84 -3.22 -12.90 8.41
N TYR A 85 -2.86 -14.06 7.86
CA TYR A 85 -3.77 -15.05 7.30
C TYR A 85 -4.65 -15.73 8.35
N SER A 86 -4.12 -15.91 9.57
CA SER A 86 -4.80 -16.53 10.71
C SER A 86 -5.44 -15.53 11.67
N GLN A 87 -5.40 -14.22 11.33
CA GLN A 87 -5.86 -13.14 12.20
C GLN A 87 -7.31 -12.77 11.92
N ASP A 88 -8.26 -13.56 12.42
CA ASP A 88 -9.65 -13.10 12.57
C ASP A 88 -9.82 -12.24 13.83
N THR A 89 -9.07 -11.15 13.85
CA THR A 89 -8.96 -10.20 14.97
C THR A 89 -8.91 -8.78 14.40
N PRO A 90 -9.01 -7.72 15.22
CA PRO A 90 -8.89 -6.34 14.75
C PRO A 90 -7.63 -6.05 13.91
N GLN A 91 -6.54 -6.83 14.10
CA GLN A 91 -5.33 -6.75 13.29
C GLN A 91 -5.56 -7.15 11.82
N GLY A 92 -6.42 -8.14 11.56
CA GLY A 92 -6.74 -8.59 10.21
C GLY A 92 -7.86 -7.79 9.55
N TRP A 93 -8.75 -7.17 10.33
CA TRP A 93 -9.94 -6.48 9.84
C TRP A 93 -9.61 -5.16 9.12
N VAL A 94 -10.58 -4.66 8.34
CA VAL A 94 -10.56 -3.28 7.83
C VAL A 94 -11.21 -2.40 8.90
N ASP A 95 -10.38 -1.65 9.62
CA ASP A 95 -10.84 -0.71 10.64
C ASP A 95 -11.36 0.59 10.00
N TRP A 96 -12.69 0.69 9.88
CA TRP A 96 -13.38 1.85 9.34
C TRP A 96 -13.29 3.10 10.23
N THR A 97 -12.92 2.96 11.52
CA THR A 97 -12.76 4.13 12.39
C THR A 97 -11.55 4.98 11.97
N ARG A 98 -10.49 4.34 11.44
CA ARG A 98 -9.32 5.03 10.87
C ARG A 98 -9.67 5.94 9.70
N ARG A 99 -10.74 5.63 8.96
CA ARG A 99 -11.25 6.50 7.89
C ARG A 99 -11.66 7.88 8.42
N ALA A 100 -12.14 7.96 9.67
CA ALA A 100 -12.46 9.25 10.30
C ALA A 100 -11.21 10.04 10.71
N GLU A 101 -10.08 9.34 10.91
CA GLU A 101 -8.79 9.93 11.26
C GLU A 101 -7.93 10.26 10.03
N ASP A 102 -8.38 9.86 8.83
CA ASP A 102 -7.68 10.11 7.57
C ASP A 102 -7.43 11.61 7.36
N ARG A 103 -6.19 11.96 7.04
CA ARG A 103 -5.75 13.34 6.80
C ARG A 103 -5.82 13.76 5.33
N GLY A 104 -6.66 13.07 4.55
CA GLY A 104 -6.90 13.38 3.15
C GLY A 104 -6.27 12.39 2.15
N ARG A 105 -5.74 11.26 2.63
CA ARG A 105 -5.22 10.19 1.74
C ARG A 105 -6.35 9.58 0.91
N GLU A 106 -7.56 9.47 1.46
CA GLU A 106 -8.70 8.93 0.71
C GLU A 106 -9.05 9.87 -0.44
N LEU A 107 -9.13 11.18 -0.14
CA LEU A 107 -9.38 12.20 -1.14
C LEU A 107 -8.29 12.22 -2.21
N PHE A 108 -7.02 12.11 -1.81
CA PHE A 108 -5.88 12.01 -2.73
C PHE A 108 -6.00 10.79 -3.64
N THR A 109 -6.27 9.61 -3.08
CA THR A 109 -6.48 8.35 -3.83
C THR A 109 -7.62 8.52 -4.85
N ARG A 110 -8.76 9.08 -4.43
CA ARG A 110 -9.90 9.35 -5.32
C ARG A 110 -9.51 10.29 -6.46
N ARG A 111 -8.67 11.30 -6.20
CA ARG A 111 -8.14 12.21 -7.24
C ARG A 111 -7.19 11.49 -8.20
N CYS A 112 -6.31 10.61 -7.73
CA CYS A 112 -5.44 9.78 -8.59
C CYS A 112 -6.27 8.89 -9.53
N LEU A 113 -7.30 8.23 -9.00
CA LEU A 113 -8.19 7.38 -9.80
C LEU A 113 -9.04 8.19 -10.79
N ALA A 114 -9.54 9.36 -10.38
CA ALA A 114 -10.26 10.27 -11.26
C ALA A 114 -9.36 10.80 -12.38
N PHE A 115 -8.12 11.16 -12.05
CA PHE A 115 -7.10 11.55 -13.03
C PHE A 115 -6.84 10.42 -14.03
N ARG A 116 -6.61 9.19 -13.56
CA ARG A 116 -6.46 8.01 -14.41
C ARG A 116 -7.64 7.80 -15.36
N ARG A 117 -8.86 7.93 -14.84
CA ARG A 117 -10.09 7.80 -15.63
C ARG A 117 -10.18 8.86 -16.73
N ALA A 118 -9.83 10.11 -16.40
CA ALA A 118 -9.88 11.24 -17.32
C ALA A 118 -8.79 11.21 -18.42
N HIS A 119 -7.70 10.45 -18.24
CA HIS A 119 -6.57 10.41 -19.16
C HIS A 119 -6.41 9.03 -19.82
N PRO A 120 -6.95 8.80 -21.03
CA PRO A 120 -6.87 7.52 -21.73
C PRO A 120 -5.44 7.00 -21.95
N VAL A 121 -4.45 7.90 -22.02
CA VAL A 121 -3.02 7.54 -22.18
C VAL A 121 -2.52 6.62 -21.06
N LEU A 122 -3.15 6.63 -19.88
CA LEU A 122 -2.77 5.79 -18.74
C LEU A 122 -3.44 4.41 -18.76
N ARG A 123 -4.40 4.18 -19.67
CA ARG A 123 -5.23 2.98 -19.75
C ARG A 123 -5.16 2.34 -21.14
N ARG A 124 -4.01 2.45 -21.80
CA ARG A 124 -3.84 1.90 -23.15
C ARG A 124 -3.79 0.37 -23.08
N PRO A 125 -4.41 -0.33 -24.05
CA PRO A 125 -4.28 -1.78 -24.18
C PRO A 125 -2.96 -2.19 -24.83
N ASP A 126 -2.30 -1.26 -25.53
CA ASP A 126 -1.03 -1.54 -26.20
C ASP A 126 0.12 -1.03 -25.36
N HIS A 127 1.25 -1.74 -25.43
CA HIS A 127 2.50 -1.28 -24.84
C HIS A 127 2.89 0.11 -25.39
N PRO A 128 3.49 1.02 -24.58
CA PRO A 128 3.78 2.39 -25.00
C PRO A 128 4.64 2.52 -26.27
N ASP A 129 5.52 1.57 -26.56
CA ASP A 129 6.37 1.55 -27.76
C ASP A 129 5.67 0.94 -29.01
N GLY A 130 4.41 0.51 -28.88
CA GLY A 130 3.62 -0.08 -29.95
C GLY A 130 3.96 -1.54 -30.28
N ARG A 131 4.79 -2.22 -29.47
CA ARG A 131 5.15 -3.62 -29.64
C ARG A 131 4.57 -4.46 -28.51
N THR A 132 3.69 -5.39 -28.85
CA THR A 132 3.28 -6.46 -27.94
C THR A 132 4.13 -7.70 -28.27
N PRO A 133 5.07 -8.12 -27.41
CA PRO A 133 5.88 -9.30 -27.69
C PRO A 133 4.99 -10.54 -27.81
N GLN A 134 5.33 -11.41 -28.76
CA GLN A 134 4.58 -12.63 -29.02
C GLN A 134 4.60 -13.53 -27.77
N GLY A 135 3.42 -13.89 -27.25
CA GLY A 135 3.29 -14.73 -26.03
C GLY A 135 2.85 -13.99 -24.77
N HIS A 136 2.61 -12.67 -24.81
CA HIS A 136 1.94 -11.95 -23.72
C HIS A 136 0.43 -11.88 -23.99
N PRO A 137 -0.41 -12.66 -23.28
CA PRO A 137 -1.83 -12.76 -23.58
C PRO A 137 -2.68 -11.58 -23.07
N TYR A 138 -2.06 -10.57 -22.44
CA TYR A 138 -2.73 -9.40 -21.90
C TYR A 138 -1.93 -8.12 -22.21
N PRO A 139 -2.63 -6.97 -22.38
CA PRO A 139 -2.08 -5.64 -22.15
C PRO A 139 -1.34 -5.48 -20.83
#